data_AF-A0A7S1DDS2-F1
#
_entry.id   AF-A0A7S1DDS2-F1
#
_cell.length_a   1.000
_cell.length_b   1.000
_cell.length_c   1.000
_cell.angle_alpha   90.00
_cell.angle_beta   90.00
_cell.angle_gamma   90.00
#
_symmetry.space_group_name_H-M   'P 1'
#
loop_
_entity.id
_entity.type
_entity.pdbx_description
1 polymer ?
#
loop_
_entity_poly.entity_id
_entity_poly.type
_entity_poly.pdbx_seq_one_letter_code
_entity_poly.pdbx_strand_id
1 'polypeptide(L)'
;NNKPGVGEAAGGTHSSHGAAHLSNSVKLCCFNESDEELQEIDVDVSERLEDMMVHFNEVLGQPCMLVYDNGMGVDLPIHTEDDWRMFLRMVSTTPDLENTYDVLLLPQGYWEEYQRKVAEAENP
;
A
#
# COMPACT_ATOMS: atom_id res chain seq x y z
N ASN A 1 -65.57 -23.53 23.79
CA ASN A 1 -65.16 -24.53 22.78
C ASN A 1 -63.81 -24.15 22.22
N ASN A 2 -62.86 -25.07 22.42
CA ASN A 2 -61.52 -25.26 21.86
C ASN A 2 -60.33 -24.29 22.10
N LYS A 3 -59.27 -24.98 22.53
CA LYS A 3 -57.88 -24.69 22.88
C LYS A 3 -57.00 -24.14 21.72
N PRO A 4 -55.74 -23.73 22.03
CA PRO A 4 -54.84 -22.99 21.15
C PRO A 4 -54.01 -23.91 20.23
N GLY A 5 -53.54 -23.35 19.11
CA GLY A 5 -52.55 -23.97 18.23
C GLY A 5 -51.19 -23.30 18.38
N VAL A 6 -50.20 -24.09 18.80
CA VAL A 6 -48.76 -23.78 18.77
C VAL A 6 -48.23 -24.13 17.38
N GLY A 7 -47.34 -23.30 16.83
CA GLY A 7 -46.55 -23.60 15.64
C GLY A 7 -45.26 -22.79 15.66
N GLU A 8 -44.16 -23.48 15.91
CA GLU A 8 -42.79 -22.99 15.99
C GLU A 8 -42.16 -22.71 14.62
N ALA A 9 -40.99 -22.04 14.68
CA ALA A 9 -39.92 -21.96 13.68
C ALA A 9 -40.16 -20.97 12.51
N ALA A 10 -39.20 -20.14 12.08
CA ALA A 10 -37.78 -20.10 12.36
C ALA A 10 -37.29 -18.65 12.31
N GLY A 11 -36.32 -18.34 13.17
CA GLY A 11 -35.48 -17.17 13.02
C GLY A 11 -34.70 -17.24 11.71
N GLY A 12 -34.69 -16.11 11.02
CA GLY A 12 -33.91 -15.86 9.81
C GLY A 12 -33.75 -14.37 9.66
N THR A 13 -33.33 -13.71 10.74
CA THR A 13 -32.89 -12.32 10.72
C THR A 13 -31.74 -12.19 9.74
N HIS A 14 -32.01 -11.50 8.64
CA HIS A 14 -31.08 -10.65 7.89
C HIS A 14 -29.62 -11.10 7.95
N SER A 15 -29.24 -12.07 7.12
CA SER A 15 -27.86 -12.10 6.64
C SER A 15 -27.71 -10.95 5.64
N SER A 16 -27.55 -9.74 6.16
CA SER A 16 -26.75 -8.73 5.48
C SER A 16 -25.42 -9.41 5.20
N HIS A 17 -25.23 -9.86 3.96
CA HIS A 17 -23.92 -10.17 3.43
C HIS A 17 -23.06 -8.96 3.81
N GLY A 18 -22.14 -9.18 4.75
CA GLY A 18 -21.14 -8.20 5.08
C GLY A 18 -20.49 -7.83 3.78
N ALA A 19 -20.71 -6.60 3.33
CA ALA A 19 -19.77 -5.97 2.43
C ALA A 19 -18.44 -6.13 3.15
N ALA A 20 -17.56 -6.97 2.61
CA ALA A 20 -16.15 -6.84 2.89
C ALA A 20 -15.88 -5.37 2.61
N HIS A 21 -15.71 -4.60 3.68
CA HIS A 21 -15.18 -3.26 3.58
C HIS A 21 -13.77 -3.54 3.07
N LEU A 22 -13.61 -3.56 1.73
CA LEU A 22 -12.30 -3.44 1.12
C LEU A 22 -11.75 -2.19 1.79
N SER A 23 -10.75 -2.37 2.65
CA SER A 23 -10.02 -1.25 3.20
C SER A 23 -9.58 -0.45 1.98
N ASN A 24 -10.11 0.77 1.85
CA ASN A 24 -9.62 1.71 0.85
C ASN A 24 -8.20 2.19 1.21
N SER A 25 -7.62 1.66 2.29
CA SER A 25 -6.24 1.87 2.68
C SER A 25 -5.37 0.66 2.32
N VAL A 26 -4.12 0.95 2.00
CA VAL A 26 -3.01 0.00 1.84
C VAL A 26 -1.95 0.32 2.88
N LYS A 27 -1.23 -0.71 3.35
CA LYS A 27 -0.10 -0.52 4.23
C LYS A 27 1.17 -0.41 3.41
N LEU A 28 1.96 0.63 3.69
CA LEU A 28 3.27 0.81 3.08
C LEU A 28 4.35 0.64 4.15
N CYS A 29 5.22 -0.34 3.97
CA CYS A 29 6.44 -0.51 4.76
C CYS A 29 7.55 0.32 4.12
N CYS A 30 7.97 1.38 4.79
CA CYS A 30 8.99 2.29 4.28
C CYS A 30 10.38 1.80 4.65
N PHE A 31 11.27 1.66 3.67
CA PHE A 31 12.66 1.28 3.84
C PHE A 31 13.61 2.39 3.39
N ASN A 32 14.83 2.42 3.92
CA ASN A 32 15.91 3.26 3.38
C ASN A 32 16.80 2.47 2.39
N GLU A 33 17.77 3.15 1.78
CA GLU A 33 18.72 2.54 0.81
C GLU A 33 19.56 1.37 1.34
N SER A 34 19.60 1.18 2.67
CA SER A 34 20.30 0.09 3.34
C SER A 34 19.38 -1.08 3.70
N ASP A 35 18.14 -1.09 3.18
CA ASP A 35 17.11 -2.09 3.47
C ASP A 35 16.68 -2.10 4.95
N GLU A 36 16.85 -0.97 5.64
CA GLU A 36 16.38 -0.79 7.01
C GLU A 36 14.95 -0.28 6.99
N GLU A 37 14.06 -1.01 7.67
CA GLU A 37 12.67 -0.60 7.89
C GLU A 37 12.64 0.66 8.77
N LEU A 38 12.02 1.72 8.24
CA LEU A 38 11.86 3.00 8.91
C LEU A 38 10.52 3.06 9.66
N GLN A 39 9.43 2.81 8.93
CA GLN A 39 8.08 2.96 9.45
C GLN A 39 7.03 2.28 8.54
N GLU A 40 6.03 1.64 9.13
CA GLU A 40 4.79 1.24 8.46
C GLU A 40 3.76 2.38 8.51
N ILE A 41 3.12 2.69 7.38
CA ILE A 41 2.08 3.71 7.28
C ILE A 41 0.83 3.18 6.57
N ASP A 42 -0.35 3.59 7.04
CA ASP A 42 -1.62 3.33 6.35
C ASP A 42 -1.92 4.47 5.37
N VAL A 43 -2.12 4.14 4.09
CA VAL A 43 -2.37 5.11 3.02
C VAL A 43 -3.70 4.83 2.35
N ASP A 44 -4.60 5.80 2.36
CA ASP A 44 -5.85 5.71 1.58
C ASP A 44 -5.55 5.85 0.07
N VAL A 45 -6.16 5.00 -0.76
CA VAL A 45 -5.96 4.99 -2.22
C VAL A 45 -6.41 6.28 -2.92
N SER A 46 -7.12 7.16 -2.20
CA SER A 46 -7.49 8.48 -2.69
C SER A 46 -6.46 9.57 -2.39
N GLU A 47 -5.50 9.33 -1.47
CA GLU A 47 -4.45 10.28 -1.06
C GLU A 47 -3.69 10.85 -2.26
N ARG A 48 -3.28 12.11 -2.14
CA ARG A 48 -2.48 12.79 -3.16
C ARG A 48 -1.01 12.60 -2.86
N LEU A 49 -0.18 12.52 -3.92
CA LEU A 49 1.26 12.37 -3.77
C LEU A 49 1.84 13.54 -2.98
N GLU A 50 1.40 14.77 -3.26
CA GLU A 50 1.90 15.99 -2.60
C GLU A 50 1.76 15.93 -1.07
N ASP A 51 0.61 15.46 -0.58
CA ASP A 51 0.33 15.34 0.85
C ASP A 51 1.18 14.21 1.47
N MET A 52 1.29 13.08 0.76
CA MET A 52 2.10 11.95 1.20
C MET A 52 3.60 12.24 1.20
N MET A 53 4.11 13.04 0.26
CA MET A 53 5.52 13.43 0.21
C MET A 53 5.94 14.18 1.47
N VAL A 54 5.06 14.99 2.06
CA VAL A 54 5.35 15.65 3.35
C VAL A 54 5.61 14.58 4.42
N HIS A 55 4.75 13.56 4.49
CA HIS A 55 4.90 12.48 5.45
C HIS A 55 6.16 11.64 5.20
N PHE A 56 6.44 11.26 3.96
CA PHE A 56 7.65 10.50 3.63
C PHE A 56 8.94 11.27 3.92
N ASN A 57 8.94 12.59 3.72
CA ASN A 57 10.07 13.43 4.11
C ASN A 57 10.30 13.43 5.64
N GLU A 58 9.22 13.35 6.42
CA GLU A 58 9.32 13.22 7.89
C GLU A 58 9.85 11.84 8.29
N VAL A 59 9.38 10.77 7.64
CA VAL A 59 9.83 9.38 7.87
C VAL A 59 11.33 9.24 7.59
N LEU A 60 11.82 9.76 6.46
CA LEU A 60 13.25 9.71 6.14
C LEU A 60 14.07 10.79 6.89
N GLY A 61 13.41 11.83 7.42
CA GLY A 61 14.04 12.99 8.06
C GLY A 61 14.68 13.99 7.08
N GLN A 62 14.41 13.87 5.77
CA GLN A 62 14.93 14.73 4.72
C GLN A 62 14.06 14.65 3.46
N PRO A 63 14.18 15.61 2.50
CA PRO A 63 13.51 15.50 1.21
C PRO A 63 13.86 14.19 0.50
N CYS A 64 12.83 13.40 0.19
CA CYS A 64 12.97 12.08 -0.39
C CYS A 64 12.30 11.99 -1.77
N MET A 65 12.45 10.82 -2.37
CA MET A 65 11.64 10.31 -3.46
C MET A 65 11.27 8.86 -3.16
N LEU A 66 10.19 8.41 -3.76
CA LEU A 66 9.69 7.05 -3.58
C LEU A 66 10.10 6.18 -4.75
N VAL A 67 10.43 4.94 -4.42
CA VAL A 67 10.68 3.86 -5.36
C VAL A 67 9.87 2.66 -4.90
N TYR A 68 9.23 1.97 -5.84
CA TYR A 68 8.48 0.75 -5.56
C TYR A 68 8.89 -0.36 -6.55
N ASP A 69 8.83 -1.61 -6.12
CA ASP A 69 8.92 -2.76 -7.02
C ASP A 69 7.55 -3.02 -7.64
N ASN A 70 7.50 -3.11 -8.97
CA ASN A 70 6.27 -3.43 -9.70
C ASN A 70 5.89 -4.93 -9.66
N GLY A 71 6.57 -5.74 -8.87
CA GLY A 71 6.36 -7.18 -8.73
C GLY A 71 7.05 -8.01 -9.82
N MET A 72 7.81 -7.37 -10.71
CA MET A 72 8.61 -8.02 -11.75
C MET A 72 10.11 -7.93 -11.43
N GLY A 73 10.48 -7.48 -10.22
CA GLY A 73 11.87 -7.22 -9.85
C GLY A 73 12.41 -5.97 -10.54
N VAL A 74 11.53 -5.00 -10.83
CA VAL A 74 11.91 -3.72 -11.45
C VAL A 74 11.46 -2.59 -10.55
N ASP A 75 12.45 -1.91 -10.00
CA ASP A 75 12.26 -0.70 -9.22
C ASP A 75 11.87 0.47 -10.13
N LEU A 76 10.78 1.14 -9.78
CA LEU A 76 10.26 2.29 -10.50
C LEU A 76 10.12 3.50 -9.57
N PRO A 77 10.62 4.69 -9.97
CA PRO A 77 10.50 5.88 -9.17
C PRO A 77 9.11 6.50 -9.35
N ILE A 78 8.57 7.09 -8.29
CA ILE A 78 7.33 7.88 -8.32
C ILE A 78 7.71 9.36 -8.39
N HIS A 79 7.53 9.97 -9.56
CA HIS A 79 7.87 11.39 -9.78
C HIS A 79 6.64 12.28 -9.89
N THR A 80 5.51 11.71 -10.30
CA THR A 80 4.30 12.45 -10.64
C THR A 80 3.09 11.87 -9.92
N GLU A 81 2.03 12.69 -9.81
CA GLU A 81 0.74 12.21 -9.31
C GLU A 81 0.22 11.03 -10.16
N ASP A 82 0.49 10.99 -11.46
CA ASP A 82 0.07 9.87 -12.31
C ASP A 82 0.81 8.58 -11.96
N ASP A 83 2.12 8.64 -11.67
CA ASP A 83 2.89 7.49 -11.19
C ASP A 83 2.34 6.99 -9.85
N TRP A 84 2.02 7.92 -8.95
CA TRP A 84 1.43 7.61 -7.65
C TRP A 84 0.06 6.93 -7.79
N ARG A 85 -0.81 7.44 -8.67
CA ARG A 85 -2.11 6.82 -8.96
C ARG A 85 -1.95 5.44 -9.59
N MET A 86 -0.94 5.26 -10.44
CA MET A 86 -0.64 3.95 -11.02
C MET A 86 -0.16 2.96 -9.96
N PHE A 87 0.73 3.39 -9.06
CA PHE A 87 1.18 2.62 -7.91
C PHE A 87 -0.01 2.21 -7.03
N LEU A 88 -0.81 3.17 -6.55
CA LEU A 88 -1.99 2.91 -5.71
C LEU A 88 -2.99 1.96 -6.38
N ARG A 89 -3.17 2.09 -7.70
CA ARG A 89 -4.00 1.16 -8.48
C ARG A 89 -3.40 -0.24 -8.54
N MET A 90 -2.09 -0.37 -8.73
CA MET A 90 -1.39 -1.65 -8.77
C MET A 90 -1.56 -2.39 -7.43
N VAL A 91 -1.27 -1.71 -6.32
CA VAL A 91 -1.37 -2.31 -4.98
C VAL A 91 -2.82 -2.60 -4.58
N SER A 92 -3.79 -1.74 -4.93
CA SER A 92 -5.20 -2.00 -4.61
C SER A 92 -5.86 -3.10 -5.45
N THR A 93 -5.32 -3.41 -6.64
CA THR A 93 -5.90 -4.44 -7.53
C THR A 93 -5.25 -5.80 -7.37
N THR A 94 -4.06 -5.85 -6.78
CA THR A 94 -3.32 -7.10 -6.53
C THR A 94 -2.95 -7.19 -5.04
N PRO A 95 -3.94 -7.13 -4.12
CA PRO A 95 -3.68 -7.23 -2.69
C PRO A 95 -2.91 -8.50 -2.40
N ASP A 96 -1.73 -8.35 -1.80
CA ASP A 96 -1.06 -9.44 -1.10
C ASP A 96 -1.93 -9.92 0.08
N LEU A 97 -1.54 -11.02 0.71
CA LEU A 97 -2.35 -11.60 1.80
C LEU A 97 -2.53 -10.65 2.99
N GLU A 98 -1.65 -9.66 3.16
CA GLU A 98 -1.65 -8.73 4.29
C GLU A 98 -1.94 -7.27 3.88
N ASN A 99 -2.08 -6.99 2.57
CA ASN A 99 -2.29 -5.66 2.00
C ASN A 99 -1.15 -4.69 2.33
N THR A 100 0.07 -5.24 2.42
CA THR A 100 1.31 -4.58 2.83
C THR A 100 2.30 -4.57 1.67
N TYR A 101 2.84 -3.39 1.38
CA TYR A 101 3.74 -3.16 0.26
C TYR A 101 5.00 -2.43 0.68
N ASP A 102 6.13 -2.91 0.20
CA ASP A 102 7.42 -2.28 0.47
C ASP A 102 7.61 -1.08 -0.44
N VAL A 103 8.01 0.05 0.14
CA VAL A 103 8.40 1.25 -0.58
C VAL A 103 9.78 1.70 -0.09
N LEU A 104 10.64 1.99 -1.04
CA LEU A 104 11.98 2.47 -0.78
C LEU A 104 11.99 4.01 -0.81
N LEU A 105 12.44 4.62 0.29
CA LEU A 105 12.65 6.05 0.42
C LEU A 105 14.11 6.37 0.15
N LEU A 106 14.36 7.06 -0.96
CA LEU A 106 15.68 7.53 -1.33
C LEU A 106 15.78 9.04 -1.10
N PRO A 107 16.96 9.59 -0.75
CA PRO A 107 17.18 11.02 -0.78
C PRO A 107 16.85 11.60 -2.16
N GLN A 108 16.29 12.81 -2.19
CA GLN A 108 15.91 13.44 -3.45
C GLN A 108 17.12 13.57 -4.40
N GLY A 109 16.98 13.09 -5.64
CA GLY A 109 18.03 13.11 -6.65
C GLY A 109 18.99 11.92 -6.61
N TYR A 110 18.78 10.96 -5.70
CA TYR A 110 19.65 9.78 -5.54
C TYR A 110 19.35 8.63 -6.52
N TRP A 111 18.30 8.76 -7.34
CA TRP A 111 17.83 7.71 -8.26
C TRP A 111 18.93 7.14 -9.17
N GLU A 112 19.70 7.99 -9.84
CA GLU A 112 20.72 7.53 -10.79
C GLU A 112 21.85 6.75 -10.09
N GLU A 113 22.20 7.15 -8.88
CA GLU A 113 23.20 6.45 -8.07
C GLU A 113 22.68 5.10 -7.58
N TYR A 114 21.42 5.06 -7.12
CA TYR A 114 20.75 3.82 -6.77
C TYR A 114 20.73 2.83 -7.94
N GLN A 115 20.29 3.27 -9.14
CA GLN A 115 20.28 2.42 -10.33
C GLN A 115 21.67 1.88 -10.68
N ARG A 116 22.72 2.69 -10.52
CA ARG A 116 24.10 2.25 -10.75
C ARG A 116 24.51 1.16 -9.75
N LYS A 117 24.22 1.33 -8.46
CA LYS A 117 24.51 0.34 -7.41
C LYS A 117 23.81 -0.99 -7.67
N VAL A 118 22.53 -0.95 -8.05
CA VAL A 118 21.74 -2.15 -8.38
C VAL A 118 22.37 -2.88 -9.58
N ALA A 119 22.67 -2.16 -10.67
CA ALA A 119 23.28 -2.75 -11.86
C ALA A 119 24.67 -3.36 -11.62
N GLU A 120 25.47 -2.76 -10.73
CA GLU A 120 26.76 -3.28 -10.29
C GLU A 120 26.60 -4.55 -9.42
N ALA A 121 25.59 -4.60 -8.56
CA ALA A 121 25.32 -5.77 -7.74
C ALA A 121 24.85 -6.99 -8.57
N GLU A 122 24.12 -6.75 -9.67
CA GLU A 122 23.66 -7.79 -10.59
C GLU A 122 24.76 -8.29 -11.55
N ASN A 123 25.82 -7.50 -11.78
CA ASN A 123 26.96 -7.86 -12.64
C ASN A 123 28.29 -7.75 -11.87
N PRO A 124 28.61 -8.71 -10.98
CA PRO A 124 29.82 -8.69 -10.17
C PRO A 124 31.13 -8.88 -10.95
#